data_AF-A0A6H2BY08-F1
#
_entry.id   AF-A0A6H2BY08-F1
#
_cell.length_a   1.000
_cell.length_b   1.000
_cell.length_c   1.000
_cell.angle_alpha   90.00
_cell.angle_beta   90.00
_cell.angle_gamma   90.00
#
_symmetry.space_group_name_H-M   'P 1'
#
loop_
_entity.id
_entity.type
_entity.pdbx_description
1 polymer ?
#
loop_
_entity_poly.entity_id
_entity_poly.type
_entity_poly.pdbx_seq_one_letter_code
_entity_poly.pdbx_strand_id
1 'polypeptide(L)'
;MSLCINPNCPKPQNPNNILFCETCSSGLLLQDRYRVIVRLGGGGFGDTFEINEVRTNKTKVIKILTDNRQKAIELFKQEADVLSQLHHPGIPKVELDAYFEYYPHNHNTLIHCLVMEKIEGEDLQPTFRTPKCYRGKLRR
;
A
#
# COMPACT_ATOMS: atom_id res chain seq x y z
N MET A 1 13.33 1.40 8.99
CA MET A 1 12.91 2.77 8.64
C MET A 1 11.40 2.76 8.48
N SER A 2 10.74 3.81 8.94
CA SER A 2 9.29 4.00 8.87
C SER A 2 8.98 5.14 7.90
N LEU A 3 7.93 4.99 7.10
CA LEU A 3 7.51 5.97 6.11
C LEU A 3 6.25 6.69 6.60
N CYS A 4 6.27 8.01 6.56
CA CYS A 4 5.10 8.85 6.78
C CYS A 4 4.22 8.83 5.52
N ILE A 5 2.93 8.58 5.69
CA ILE A 5 1.95 8.56 4.60
C ILE A 5 1.21 9.89 4.42
N ASN A 6 1.60 10.94 5.15
CA ASN A 6 1.04 12.27 4.93
C ASN A 6 1.49 12.80 3.56
N PRO A 7 0.57 13.06 2.61
CA PRO A 7 0.92 13.53 1.26
C PRO A 7 1.68 14.86 1.26
N ASN A 8 1.46 15.70 2.28
CA ASN A 8 2.10 17.01 2.41
C ASN A 8 3.44 16.95 3.17
N CYS A 9 3.93 15.76 3.52
CA CYS A 9 5.17 15.63 4.29
C CYS A 9 6.41 15.76 3.38
N PRO A 10 7.26 16.80 3.55
CA PRO A 10 8.40 17.00 2.68
C PRO A 10 9.54 15.99 2.91
N LYS A 11 9.62 15.39 4.11
CA LYS A 11 10.61 14.36 4.46
C LYS A 11 9.91 13.16 5.14
N PRO A 12 9.43 12.18 4.37
CA PRO A 12 8.59 11.11 4.90
C PRO A 12 9.39 9.98 5.59
N GLN A 13 10.72 9.94 5.47
CA GLN A 13 11.53 8.89 6.09
C GLN A 13 11.79 9.20 7.57
N ASN A 14 11.54 8.22 8.43
CA ASN A 14 11.64 8.34 9.88
C ASN A 14 12.32 7.09 10.51
N PRO A 15 12.95 7.23 11.68
CA PRO A 15 13.36 6.10 12.52
C PRO A 15 12.18 5.19 12.91
N ASN A 16 12.46 3.91 13.23
CA ASN A 16 11.42 2.94 13.61
C ASN A 16 10.89 3.09 15.04
N ASN A 17 11.65 3.78 15.90
CA ASN A 17 11.40 3.89 17.33
C ASN A 17 10.56 5.12 17.72
N ILE A 18 10.09 5.90 16.75
CA ILE A 18 9.26 7.09 17.00
C ILE A 18 7.81 6.84 16.58
N LEU A 19 6.89 7.55 17.24
CA LEU A 19 5.44 7.42 17.03
C LEU A 19 4.88 8.50 16.11
N PHE A 20 5.56 9.63 15.99
CA PHE A 20 5.15 10.77 15.18
C PHE A 20 6.26 11.14 14.22
N CYS A 21 5.90 11.58 13.03
CA CYS A 21 6.85 12.02 12.04
C CYS A 21 7.58 13.27 12.51
N GLU A 22 8.92 13.29 12.44
CA GLU A 22 9.74 14.42 12.90
C GLU A 22 9.50 15.70 12.08
N THR A 23 8.94 15.56 10.87
CA THR A 23 8.77 16.66 9.92
C THR A 23 7.37 17.26 9.93
N CYS A 24 6.33 16.42 10.03
CA CYS A 24 4.93 16.88 9.94
C CYS A 24 4.07 16.48 11.14
N SER A 25 4.64 15.82 12.15
CA SER A 25 3.94 15.35 13.36
C SER A 25 2.78 14.38 13.12
N SER A 26 2.57 13.88 11.89
CA SER A 26 1.62 12.80 11.63
C SER A 26 2.02 11.51 12.35
N GLY A 27 1.05 10.78 12.88
CA GLY A 27 1.29 9.47 13.49
C GLY A 27 1.87 8.48 12.48
N LEU A 28 2.93 7.78 12.88
CA LEU A 28 3.62 6.75 12.07
C LEU A 28 3.11 5.34 12.33
N LEU A 29 2.20 5.18 13.29
CA LEU A 29 1.56 3.92 13.64
C LEU A 29 0.07 4.02 13.29
N LEU A 30 -0.34 3.37 12.20
CA LEU A 30 -1.72 3.40 11.72
C LEU A 30 -2.56 2.41 12.53
N GLN A 31 -3.73 2.84 13.00
CA GLN A 31 -4.64 2.04 13.85
C GLN A 31 -3.92 1.44 15.08
N ASP A 32 -2.87 2.10 15.57
CA ASP A 32 -1.99 1.58 16.63
C ASP A 32 -1.42 0.17 16.35
N ARG A 33 -1.40 -0.24 15.07
CA ARG A 33 -1.17 -1.62 14.64
C ARG A 33 -0.13 -1.74 13.53
N TYR A 34 -0.09 -0.80 12.58
CA TYR A 34 0.69 -0.95 11.35
C TYR A 34 1.73 0.17 11.18
N ARG A 35 2.98 -0.20 10.89
CA ARG A 35 4.04 0.74 10.49
C ARG A 35 4.33 0.58 9.01
N VAL A 36 4.29 1.68 8.26
CA VAL A 36 4.62 1.69 6.83
C VAL A 36 6.12 1.67 6.66
N ILE A 37 6.63 0.78 5.81
CA ILE A 37 8.06 0.52 5.63
C ILE A 37 8.55 1.16 4.33
N VAL A 38 7.96 0.77 3.20
CA VAL A 38 8.41 1.17 1.86
C VAL A 38 7.25 1.15 0.87
N ARG A 39 7.30 2.02 -0.14
CA ARG A 39 6.37 1.98 -1.27
C ARG A 39 6.75 0.83 -2.21
N LEU A 40 5.81 -0.08 -2.48
CA LEU A 40 5.99 -1.21 -3.39
C LEU A 40 5.64 -0.81 -4.84
N GLY A 41 4.64 0.04 -5.02
CA GLY A 41 4.19 0.47 -6.34
C GLY A 41 2.97 1.37 -6.25
N GLY A 42 2.38 1.67 -7.40
CA GLY A 42 1.15 2.45 -7.49
C GLY A 42 0.46 2.23 -8.82
N GLY A 43 -0.87 2.27 -8.80
CA GLY A 43 -1.73 2.15 -9.98
C GLY A 43 -2.76 3.28 -10.04
N GLY A 44 -3.72 3.18 -10.94
CA GLY A 44 -4.72 4.24 -11.17
C GLY A 44 -5.64 4.56 -9.97
N PHE A 45 -5.67 3.70 -8.95
CA PHE A 45 -6.57 3.81 -7.80
C PHE A 45 -5.85 3.98 -6.46
N GLY A 46 -4.53 4.18 -6.45
CA GLY A 46 -3.79 4.35 -5.20
C GLY A 46 -2.38 3.77 -5.21
N ASP A 47 -1.69 4.04 -4.12
CA ASP A 47 -0.33 3.59 -3.86
C ASP A 47 -0.33 2.39 -2.92
N THR A 48 0.55 1.44 -3.20
CA THR A 48 0.71 0.21 -2.43
C THR A 48 2.02 0.25 -1.67
N PHE A 49 1.96 -0.04 -0.37
CA PHE A 49 3.10 -0.02 0.53
C PHE A 49 3.24 -1.34 1.28
N GLU A 50 4.48 -1.68 1.61
CA GLU A 50 4.77 -2.70 2.59
C GLU A 50 4.59 -2.12 4.00
N ILE A 51 3.95 -2.89 4.88
CA ILE A 51 3.76 -2.55 6.28
C ILE A 51 4.23 -3.69 7.18
N ASN A 52 4.65 -3.34 8.39
CA ASN A 52 4.84 -4.28 9.49
C ASN A 52 3.68 -4.16 10.48
N GLU A 53 3.02 -5.27 10.77
CA GLU A 53 2.08 -5.36 11.88
C GLU A 53 2.85 -5.52 13.20
N VAL A 54 2.81 -4.51 14.07
CA VAL A 54 3.68 -4.44 15.26
C VAL A 54 3.36 -5.55 16.27
N ARG A 55 2.09 -5.94 16.40
CA ARG A 55 1.65 -6.96 17.37
C ARG A 55 2.10 -8.37 17.03
N THR A 56 2.17 -8.70 15.74
CA THR A 56 2.48 -10.05 15.25
C THR A 56 3.85 -10.14 14.58
N ASN A 57 4.48 -8.99 14.36
CA ASN A 57 5.70 -8.81 13.56
C ASN A 57 5.59 -9.45 12.16
N LYS A 58 4.38 -9.42 11.58
CA LYS A 58 4.11 -9.93 10.24
C LYS A 58 4.16 -8.81 9.22
N THR A 59 4.83 -9.08 8.10
CA THR A 59 4.80 -8.22 6.92
C THR A 59 3.48 -8.37 6.20
N LYS A 60 2.84 -7.24 5.90
CA LYS A 60 1.58 -7.13 5.15
C LYS A 60 1.72 -6.05 4.08
N VAL A 61 0.67 -5.88 3.29
CA VAL A 61 0.57 -4.82 2.30
C VAL A 61 -0.57 -3.89 2.68
N ILE A 62 -0.40 -2.59 2.47
CA ILE A 62 -1.46 -1.59 2.59
C ILE A 62 -1.61 -0.88 1.25
N LYS A 63 -2.84 -0.76 0.76
CA LYS A 63 -3.19 0.08 -0.38
C LYS A 63 -3.81 1.36 0.15
N ILE A 64 -3.34 2.50 -0.35
CA ILE A 64 -3.73 3.83 0.07
C ILE A 64 -4.33 4.55 -1.12
N LEU A 65 -5.60 4.95 -1.00
CA LEU A 65 -6.30 5.69 -2.04
C LEU A 65 -5.74 7.11 -2.13
N THR A 66 -5.30 7.51 -3.32
CA THR A 66 -4.79 8.87 -3.60
C THR A 66 -5.82 9.78 -4.27
N ASP A 67 -6.93 9.19 -4.74
CA ASP A 67 -7.99 9.88 -5.45
C ASP A 67 -9.25 10.01 -4.58
N ASN A 68 -9.55 11.24 -4.18
CA ASN A 68 -10.67 11.56 -3.30
C ASN A 68 -12.02 11.72 -4.03
N ARG A 69 -12.11 11.39 -5.33
CA ARG A 69 -13.40 11.37 -6.03
C ARG A 69 -14.30 10.31 -5.41
N GLN A 70 -15.57 10.67 -5.20
CA GLN A 70 -16.58 9.77 -4.62
C GLN A 70 -16.60 8.39 -5.30
N LYS A 71 -16.50 8.36 -6.63
CA LYS A 71 -16.49 7.11 -7.39
C LYS A 71 -15.28 6.22 -7.07
N ALA A 72 -14.11 6.81 -6.85
CA ALA A 72 -12.91 6.07 -6.49
C ALA A 72 -13.04 5.48 -5.07
N ILE A 73 -13.62 6.24 -4.14
CA ILE A 73 -13.92 5.79 -2.78
C ILE A 73 -14.91 4.62 -2.80
N GLU A 74 -15.99 4.71 -3.58
CA GLU A 74 -16.96 3.62 -3.75
C GLU A 74 -16.31 2.34 -4.27
N LEU A 75 -15.52 2.45 -5.34
CA LEU A 75 -14.82 1.31 -5.93
C LEU A 75 -13.81 0.71 -4.96
N PHE A 76 -13.13 1.54 -4.17
CA PHE A 76 -12.17 1.10 -3.17
C PHE A 76 -12.84 0.38 -1.99
N LYS A 77 -14.00 0.87 -1.52
CA LYS A 77 -14.82 0.17 -0.51
C LYS A 77 -15.36 -1.15 -1.05
N GLN A 78 -15.80 -1.18 -2.31
CA GLN A 78 -16.26 -2.39 -2.97
C GLN A 78 -15.13 -3.43 -3.13
N GLU A 79 -13.91 -2.99 -3.46
CA GLU A 79 -12.73 -3.86 -3.52
C GLU A 79 -12.47 -4.52 -2.16
N ALA A 80 -12.51 -3.74 -1.07
CA ALA A 80 -12.33 -4.25 0.28
C ALA A 80 -13.41 -5.29 0.66
N ASP A 81 -14.67 -4.99 0.37
CA ASP A 81 -15.80 -5.88 0.66
C ASP A 81 -15.68 -7.22 -0.08
N VAL A 82 -15.43 -7.17 -1.39
CA VAL A 82 -15.26 -8.37 -2.21
C VAL A 82 -14.08 -9.21 -1.73
N LEU A 83 -12.92 -8.59 -1.48
CA LEU A 83 -11.74 -9.32 -1.03
C LEU A 83 -11.93 -9.96 0.35
N SER A 84 -12.70 -9.34 1.25
CA SER A 84 -12.98 -9.90 2.58
C SER A 84 -13.82 -11.19 2.53
N GLN A 85 -14.57 -11.39 1.45
CA GLN A 85 -15.42 -12.56 1.25
C GLN A 85 -14.68 -13.70 0.52
N LEU A 86 -13.55 -13.40 -0.14
CA LEU A 86 -12.82 -14.36 -0.95
C LEU A 86 -11.75 -15.11 -0.12
N HIS A 87 -11.79 -16.43 -0.21
CA HIS A 87 -10.86 -17.33 0.48
C HIS A 87 -10.23 -18.30 -0.52
N HIS A 88 -9.12 -17.90 -1.12
CA HIS A 88 -8.43 -18.70 -2.13
C HIS A 88 -6.90 -18.50 -2.05
N PRO A 89 -6.06 -19.55 -2.21
CA PRO A 89 -4.60 -19.43 -2.12
C PRO A 89 -3.97 -18.46 -3.14
N GLY A 90 -4.66 -18.18 -4.24
CA GLY A 90 -4.23 -17.21 -5.26
C GLY A 90 -4.72 -15.77 -5.05
N ILE A 91 -5.42 -15.48 -3.94
CA ILE A 91 -6.01 -14.16 -3.66
C ILE A 91 -5.51 -13.69 -2.28
N PRO A 92 -5.05 -12.43 -2.14
CA PRO A 92 -4.62 -11.92 -0.84
C PRO A 92 -5.76 -11.98 0.18
N LYS A 93 -5.50 -12.52 1.36
CA LYS A 93 -6.49 -12.49 2.45
C LYS A 93 -6.64 -11.06 2.98
N VAL A 94 -7.87 -10.67 3.23
CA VAL A 94 -8.26 -9.39 3.84
C VAL A 94 -9.05 -9.68 5.11
N GLU A 95 -8.65 -9.08 6.23
CA GLU A 95 -9.38 -9.20 7.51
C GLU A 95 -10.61 -8.28 7.50
N LEU A 96 -11.63 -8.60 8.31
CA LEU A 96 -12.89 -7.83 8.35
C LEU A 96 -12.70 -6.35 8.76
N ASP A 97 -11.66 -6.06 9.54
CA ASP A 97 -11.29 -4.72 10.02
C ASP A 97 -10.14 -4.10 9.22
N ALA A 98 -9.78 -4.69 8.06
CA ALA A 98 -8.61 -4.27 7.30
C ALA A 98 -8.81 -2.96 6.52
N TYR A 99 -10.06 -2.54 6.30
CA TYR A 99 -10.39 -1.24 5.74
C TYR A 99 -10.56 -0.21 6.85
N PHE A 100 -9.85 0.91 6.75
CA PHE A 100 -10.00 2.01 7.69
C PHE A 100 -9.69 3.37 7.06
N GLU A 101 -10.14 4.42 7.73
CA GLU A 101 -9.84 5.80 7.38
C GLU A 101 -8.78 6.34 8.34
N TYR A 102 -7.85 7.15 7.82
CA TYR A 102 -6.76 7.74 8.58
C TYR A 102 -6.69 9.25 8.32
N TYR A 103 -6.52 10.03 9.38
CA TYR A 103 -6.36 11.48 9.31
C TYR A 103 -4.91 11.86 9.63
N PRO A 104 -4.10 12.22 8.61
CA PRO A 104 -2.78 12.77 8.86
C PRO A 104 -2.88 14.12 9.57
N HIS A 105 -1.85 14.46 10.34
CA HIS A 105 -1.74 15.76 10.98
C HIS A 105 -1.70 16.89 9.94
N ASN A 106 -2.44 17.97 10.20
CA ASN A 106 -2.60 19.14 9.31
C ASN A 106 -2.97 18.79 7.86
N HIS A 107 -3.72 17.70 7.68
CA HIS A 107 -4.26 17.29 6.39
C HIS A 107 -5.78 17.38 6.43
N ASN A 108 -6.36 18.15 5.51
CA ASN A 108 -7.80 18.44 5.50
C ASN A 108 -8.66 17.31 4.90
N THR A 109 -8.03 16.21 4.48
CA THR A 109 -8.75 15.07 3.90
C THR A 109 -8.35 13.78 4.60
N LEU A 110 -9.32 12.91 4.78
CA LEU A 110 -9.08 11.55 5.25
C LEU A 110 -8.44 10.74 4.12
N ILE A 111 -7.65 9.75 4.53
CA ILE A 111 -7.00 8.80 3.64
C ILE A 111 -7.66 7.45 3.85
N HIS A 112 -8.07 6.82 2.76
CA HIS A 112 -8.63 5.47 2.80
C HIS A 112 -7.53 4.43 2.66
N CYS A 113 -7.53 3.47 3.58
CA CYS A 113 -6.52 2.44 3.71
C CYS A 113 -7.17 1.05 3.63
N LEU A 114 -6.54 0.14 2.91
CA LEU A 114 -6.92 -1.28 2.86
C LEU A 114 -5.69 -2.15 3.11
N VAL A 115 -5.70 -2.91 4.20
CA VAL A 115 -4.64 -3.86 4.55
C VAL A 115 -4.95 -5.23 3.96
N MET A 116 -3.92 -5.92 3.47
CA MET A 116 -4.04 -7.25 2.88
C MET A 116 -2.79 -8.09 3.17
N GLU A 117 -2.94 -9.40 3.05
CA GLU A 117 -1.82 -10.34 3.07
C GLU A 117 -0.78 -9.96 2.00
N LYS A 118 0.50 -10.07 2.35
CA LYS A 118 1.58 -9.97 1.37
C LYS A 118 1.71 -11.32 0.67
N ILE A 119 1.49 -11.35 -0.64
CA ILE A 119 1.81 -12.53 -1.47
C ILE A 119 3.27 -12.43 -1.90
N GLU A 120 4.00 -13.53 -1.71
CA GLU A 120 5.37 -13.66 -2.21
C GLU A 120 5.36 -13.96 -3.71
N GLY A 121 6.05 -13.13 -4.50
CA GLY A 121 6.15 -13.27 -5.94
C GLY A 121 6.67 -12.00 -6.60
N GLU A 122 7.11 -12.12 -7.84
CA GLU A 122 7.39 -10.95 -8.67
C GLU A 122 6.06 -10.40 -9.21
N ASP A 123 5.94 -9.07 -9.29
CA ASP A 123 4.86 -8.45 -10.08
C ASP A 123 4.91 -9.04 -11.50
N LEU A 124 3.76 -9.28 -12.13
CA LEU A 124 3.66 -9.81 -13.48
C LEU A 124 3.86 -8.73 -14.56
N GLN A 125 3.85 -7.45 -14.20
CA GLN A 125 4.09 -6.33 -15.12
C GLN A 125 5.48 -6.29 -15.80
N PRO A 126 6.61 -6.64 -15.15
CA PRO A 126 7.94 -6.62 -15.75
C PRO A 126 8.05 -7.49 -17.01
N THR A 127 7.24 -8.55 -17.12
CA THR A 127 7.30 -9.51 -18.24
C THR A 127 6.78 -8.94 -19.57
N PHE A 128 6.06 -7.82 -19.55
CA PHE A 128 5.52 -7.17 -20.76
C PHE A 128 6.38 -6.02 -21.31
N ARG A 129 7.53 -5.71 -20.70
CA ARG A 129 8.40 -4.58 -21.11
C ARG A 129 9.70 -4.96 -21.84
N THR A 130 9.83 -6.18 -22.34
CA THR A 130 10.93 -6.50 -23.28
C THR A 130 10.42 -6.69 -24.70
N PRO A 131 10.73 -5.80 -25.66
CA PRO A 131 10.81 -6.21 -27.05
C PRO A 131 12.06 -7.10 -27.17
N LYS A 132 11.90 -8.41 -26.99
CA LYS A 132 12.91 -9.36 -27.46
C LYS A 132 12.86 -9.34 -28.99
N CYS A 133 13.62 -8.40 -29.57
CA CYS A 133 13.95 -8.40 -30.98
C CYS A 133 14.84 -9.62 -31.22
N TYR A 134 14.23 -10.77 -31.56
CA TYR A 134 14.97 -11.93 -32.04
C TYR A 134 15.58 -11.57 -33.39
N ARG A 135 16.81 -11.03 -33.37
CA ARG A 135 17.66 -10.95 -34.57
C ARG A 135 18.03 -12.38 -34.93
N GLY A 136 17.28 -12.97 -35.86
CA GLY A 136 17.69 -14.16 -36.57
C GLY A 136 19.04 -13.90 -37.23
N LYS A 137 20.10 -14.58 -36.75
CA LYS A 137 21.35 -14.68 -37.49
C LYS A 137 21.10 -15.57 -38.70
N LEU A 138 20.97 -14.99 -39.88
CA LEU A 138 21.22 -15.71 -41.13
C LEU A 138 22.67 -16.22 -41.08
N ARG A 139 22.83 -17.54 -40.98
CA ARG A 139 24.07 -18.20 -41.38
C ARG A 139 24.12 -18.15 -42.91
N ARG A 140 25.20 -17.59 -43.46
CA ARG A 140 25.75 -18.05 -44.74
C ARG A 140 26.72 -19.18 -44.43
#